data_AF-A0A450XAX3-F1
#
_entry.id   AF-A0A450XAX3-F1
#
_cell.length_a   1.000
_cell.length_b   1.000
_cell.length_c   1.000
_cell.angle_alpha   90.00
_cell.angle_beta   90.00
_cell.angle_gamma   90.00
#
_symmetry.space_group_name_H-M   'P 1'
#
loop_
_entity.id
_entity.type
_entity.pdbx_description
1 polymer ?
#
loop_
_entity_poly.entity_id
_entity_poly.type
_entity_poly.pdbx_seq_one_letter_code
_entity_poly.pdbx_strand_id
1 'polypeptide(L)'
;KRMRKTDEQMRETDRLIKETGEQMRETDRKMQETDRRLKKAEDLFTTQWGRLMESLVSGSLIRIFNEQGISVDDTSSRVKGNHEGRSYEFDIIVHNGKEIIIVEVKTTLRPDDVREFLDKLDSAKTWMPRYKDNVIYGAMAWLQANAGADRMVANRKLFSIQAVGDSARLANDSDFK
;
A
#
# COMPACT_ATOMS: atom_id res chain seq x y z
N LYS A 1 24.44 5.08 69.26
CA LYS A 1 24.08 6.23 68.40
C LYS A 1 24.49 6.03 66.94
N ARG A 2 25.74 5.64 66.61
CA ARG A 2 26.17 5.35 65.22
C ARG A 2 25.38 4.22 64.52
N MET A 3 25.22 3.05 65.16
CA MET A 3 24.46 1.93 64.55
C MET A 3 23.02 2.30 64.18
N ARG A 4 22.26 2.96 65.06
CA ARG A 4 20.88 3.41 64.76
C ARG A 4 20.78 4.34 63.55
N LYS A 5 21.75 5.24 63.38
CA LYS A 5 21.81 6.15 62.22
C LYS A 5 22.09 5.40 60.93
N THR A 6 22.94 4.36 60.98
CA THR A 6 23.21 3.48 59.84
C THR A 6 21.97 2.67 59.46
N ASP A 7 21.23 2.12 60.43
CA ASP A 7 20.00 1.37 60.18
C ASP A 7 18.90 2.25 59.54
N GLU A 8 18.78 3.50 59.98
CA GLU A 8 17.84 4.48 59.41
C GLU A 8 18.21 4.82 57.95
N GLN A 9 19.50 5.05 57.67
CA GLN A 9 19.98 5.32 56.30
C GLN A 9 19.78 4.13 55.36
N MET A 10 19.96 2.90 55.84
CA MET A 10 19.70 1.69 55.05
C MET A 10 18.21 1.57 54.69
N ARG A 11 17.30 1.80 55.65
CA ARG A 11 15.85 1.77 55.38
C ARG A 11 15.40 2.85 54.41
N GLU A 12 15.97 4.05 54.49
CA GLU A 12 15.69 5.13 53.55
C GLU A 12 16.20 4.79 52.14
N THR A 13 17.38 4.19 52.04
CA THR A 13 17.95 3.71 50.77
C THR A 13 17.10 2.62 50.15
N ASP A 14 16.67 1.62 50.93
CA ASP A 14 15.78 0.55 50.47
C ASP A 14 14.45 1.10 49.94
N ARG A 15 13.91 2.11 50.62
CA ARG A 15 12.69 2.79 50.20
C ARG A 15 12.88 3.52 48.88
N LEU A 16 13.96 4.30 48.72
CA LEU A 16 14.29 4.99 47.47
C LEU A 16 14.50 4.02 46.31
N ILE A 17 15.18 2.89 46.54
CA ILE A 17 15.36 1.84 45.52
C ILE A 17 14.00 1.27 45.09
N LYS A 18 13.11 1.01 46.04
CA LYS A 18 11.77 0.50 45.73
C LYS A 18 10.94 1.50 44.94
N GLU A 19 10.90 2.76 45.38
CA GLU A 19 10.18 3.84 44.68
C GLU A 19 10.74 4.05 43.26
N THR A 20 12.07 4.03 43.10
CA THR A 20 12.73 4.11 41.79
C THR A 20 12.35 2.93 40.90
N GLY A 21 12.35 1.70 41.45
CA GLY A 21 11.95 0.51 40.72
C GLY A 21 10.49 0.53 40.27
N GLU A 22 9.60 1.11 41.07
CA GLU A 22 8.19 1.32 40.70
C GLU A 22 8.04 2.37 39.60
N GLN A 23 8.76 3.50 39.69
CA GLN A 23 8.78 4.53 38.64
C GLN A 23 9.35 4.01 37.31
N MET A 24 10.40 3.20 37.35
CA MET A 24 10.96 2.56 36.15
C MET A 24 9.94 1.64 35.49
N ARG A 25 9.24 0.79 36.27
CA ARG A 25 8.18 -0.08 35.73
C ARG A 25 7.00 0.70 35.14
N GLU A 26 6.62 1.83 35.75
CA GLU A 26 5.58 2.70 35.21
C GLU A 26 6.03 3.35 33.90
N THR A 27 7.29 3.79 33.83
CA THR A 27 7.89 4.37 32.63
C THR A 27 7.95 3.36 31.50
N ASP A 28 8.41 2.13 31.78
CA ASP A 28 8.43 1.03 30.81
C ASP A 28 7.03 0.73 30.27
N ARG A 29 6.00 0.72 31.13
CA ARG A 29 4.60 0.54 30.71
C ARG A 29 4.13 1.67 29.79
N LYS A 30 4.42 2.93 30.13
CA LYS A 30 4.05 4.09 29.30
C LYS A 30 4.78 4.09 27.96
N MET A 31 6.04 3.67 27.93
CA MET A 31 6.81 3.53 26.69
C MET A 31 6.21 2.45 25.78
N GLN A 32 5.94 1.26 26.33
CA GLN A 32 5.27 0.18 25.58
C GLN A 32 3.88 0.59 25.06
N GLU A 33 3.13 1.37 25.83
CA GLU A 33 1.84 1.90 25.38
C GLU A 33 2.01 2.92 24.24
N THR A 34 3.00 3.81 24.35
CA THR A 34 3.33 4.79 23.32
C THR A 34 3.74 4.09 22.03
N ASP A 35 4.61 3.09 22.09
CA ASP A 35 5.03 2.31 20.93
C ASP A 35 3.85 1.62 20.23
N ARG A 36 2.91 1.06 21.01
CA ARG A 36 1.68 0.48 20.47
C ARG A 36 0.79 1.52 19.79
N ARG A 37 0.69 2.73 20.33
CA ARG A 37 -0.10 3.82 19.73
C ARG A 37 0.57 4.33 18.45
N LEU A 38 1.88 4.48 18.44
CA LEU A 38 2.65 4.88 17.26
C LEU A 38 2.51 3.86 16.13
N LYS A 39 2.66 2.57 16.43
CA LYS A 39 2.47 1.50 15.43
C LYS A 39 1.06 1.53 14.83
N LYS A 40 0.03 1.69 15.66
CA LYS A 40 -1.36 1.83 15.17
C LYS A 40 -1.54 3.06 14.27
N ALA A 41 -0.90 4.17 14.60
CA ALA A 41 -0.96 5.39 13.79
C ALA A 41 -0.25 5.20 12.44
N GLU A 42 0.90 4.54 12.42
CA GLU A 42 1.64 4.18 11.21
C GLU A 42 0.83 3.25 10.30
N ASP A 43 0.20 2.21 10.88
CA ASP A 43 -0.64 1.26 10.16
C ASP A 43 -1.86 1.97 9.51
N LEU A 44 -2.54 2.82 10.30
CA LEU A 44 -3.66 3.63 9.82
C LEU A 44 -3.21 4.58 8.70
N PHE A 45 -2.10 5.28 8.90
CA PHE A 45 -1.58 6.22 7.91
C PHE A 45 -1.28 5.51 6.59
N THR A 46 -0.51 4.41 6.62
CA THR A 46 -0.15 3.64 5.43
C THR A 46 -1.39 3.15 4.69
N THR A 47 -2.37 2.63 5.43
CA THR A 47 -3.61 2.09 4.87
C THR A 47 -4.51 3.18 4.26
N GLN A 48 -4.67 4.33 4.94
CA GLN A 48 -5.46 5.45 4.41
C GLN A 48 -4.77 6.12 3.23
N TRP A 49 -3.43 6.21 3.27
CA TRP A 49 -2.64 6.80 2.20
C TRP A 49 -2.72 5.99 0.92
N GLY A 50 -2.68 4.66 1.01
CA GLY A 50 -2.96 3.76 -0.12
C GLY A 50 -4.34 4.02 -0.75
N ARG A 51 -5.39 4.10 0.07
CA ARG A 51 -6.75 4.40 -0.41
C ARG A 51 -6.90 5.77 -1.05
N LEU A 52 -6.20 6.78 -0.53
CA LEU A 52 -6.21 8.11 -1.14
C LEU A 52 -5.58 8.06 -2.53
N MET A 53 -4.45 7.36 -2.66
CA MET A 53 -3.79 7.14 -3.95
C MET A 53 -4.69 6.38 -4.93
N GLU A 54 -5.33 5.29 -4.50
CA GLU A 54 -6.33 4.55 -5.29
C GLU A 54 -7.42 5.50 -5.82
N SER A 55 -7.95 6.38 -4.96
CA SER A 55 -9.03 7.31 -5.31
C SER A 55 -8.61 8.36 -6.34
N LEU A 56 -7.41 8.94 -6.17
CA LEU A 56 -6.85 9.94 -7.09
C LEU A 56 -6.59 9.34 -8.48
N VAL A 57 -6.02 8.14 -8.51
CA VAL A 57 -5.76 7.41 -9.76
C VAL A 57 -7.08 7.09 -10.44
N SER A 58 -8.01 6.44 -9.74
CA SER A 58 -9.30 6.02 -10.30
C SER A 58 -10.09 7.18 -10.90
N GLY A 59 -10.09 8.35 -10.25
CA GLY A 59 -10.78 9.55 -10.74
C GLY A 59 -10.20 10.12 -12.03
N SER A 60 -8.98 9.75 -12.40
CA SER A 60 -8.30 10.23 -13.61
C SER A 60 -8.28 9.21 -14.75
N LEU A 61 -8.51 7.92 -14.48
CA LEU A 61 -8.31 6.81 -15.44
C LEU A 61 -9.13 6.97 -16.73
N ILE A 62 -10.42 7.31 -16.60
CA ILE A 62 -11.30 7.46 -17.77
C ILE A 62 -10.76 8.55 -18.70
N ARG A 63 -10.37 9.69 -18.13
CA ARG A 63 -9.84 10.83 -18.89
C ARG A 63 -8.52 10.47 -19.57
N ILE A 64 -7.55 9.92 -18.83
CA ILE A 64 -6.20 9.66 -19.39
C ILE A 64 -6.21 8.61 -20.50
N PHE A 65 -7.05 7.57 -20.40
CA PHE A 65 -7.12 6.54 -21.44
C PHE A 65 -7.84 7.07 -22.68
N ASN A 66 -8.98 7.75 -22.51
CA ASN A 66 -9.70 8.34 -23.65
C ASN A 66 -8.87 9.41 -24.38
N GLU A 67 -8.09 10.23 -23.66
CA GLU A 67 -7.15 11.21 -24.26
C GLU A 67 -6.05 10.54 -25.10
N GLN A 68 -5.70 9.28 -24.82
CA GLN A 68 -4.75 8.48 -25.61
C GLN A 68 -5.44 7.61 -26.68
N GLY A 69 -6.74 7.81 -26.92
CA GLY A 69 -7.51 7.06 -27.91
C GLY A 69 -7.88 5.64 -27.46
N ILE A 70 -7.73 5.31 -26.17
CA ILE A 70 -8.17 4.05 -25.58
C ILE A 70 -9.56 4.28 -24.98
N SER A 71 -10.59 3.83 -25.70
CA SER A 71 -11.99 3.99 -25.28
C SER A 71 -12.23 3.23 -23.98
N VAL A 72 -12.70 3.94 -22.95
CA VAL A 72 -13.08 3.38 -21.65
C VAL A 72 -14.33 4.08 -21.11
N ASP A 73 -15.22 3.31 -20.49
CA ASP A 73 -16.57 3.74 -20.12
C ASP A 73 -16.74 3.89 -18.61
N ASP A 74 -16.19 2.96 -17.83
CA ASP A 74 -16.34 2.94 -16.38
C ASP A 74 -15.13 2.33 -15.64
N THR A 75 -15.16 2.42 -14.31
CA THR A 75 -14.15 1.84 -13.43
C THR A 75 -14.80 1.10 -12.26
N SER A 76 -14.17 0.00 -11.84
CA SER A 76 -14.50 -0.74 -10.63
C SER A 76 -13.30 -0.72 -9.68
N SER A 77 -13.45 -0.14 -8.49
CA SER A 77 -12.39 -0.14 -7.48
C SER A 77 -12.54 -1.32 -6.51
N ARG A 78 -11.41 -1.80 -5.99
CA ARG A 78 -11.29 -2.81 -4.92
C ARG A 78 -12.07 -4.09 -5.23
N VAL A 79 -11.83 -4.63 -6.42
CA VAL A 79 -12.43 -5.89 -6.86
C VAL A 79 -11.78 -7.04 -6.09
N LYS A 80 -12.51 -7.54 -5.09
CA LYS A 80 -12.04 -8.61 -4.21
C LYS A 80 -12.91 -9.86 -4.31
N GLY A 81 -12.32 -11.00 -4.01
CA GLY A 81 -13.03 -12.28 -3.98
C GLY A 81 -12.20 -13.39 -3.38
N ASN A 82 -12.73 -14.59 -3.46
CA ASN A 82 -12.04 -15.81 -3.09
C ASN A 82 -12.26 -16.84 -4.20
N HIS A 83 -11.18 -17.49 -4.63
CA HIS A 83 -11.22 -18.57 -5.61
C HIS A 83 -10.53 -19.78 -4.99
N GLU A 84 -11.28 -20.85 -4.74
CA GLU A 84 -10.77 -22.11 -4.17
C GLU A 84 -9.94 -21.92 -2.87
N GLY A 85 -10.40 -21.03 -1.98
CA GLY A 85 -9.72 -20.73 -0.72
C GLY A 85 -8.62 -19.67 -0.86
N ARG A 86 -8.25 -19.26 -2.07
CA ARG A 86 -7.30 -18.15 -2.31
C ARG A 86 -8.04 -16.83 -2.42
N SER A 87 -7.86 -15.95 -1.44
CA SER A 87 -8.35 -14.58 -1.51
C SER A 87 -7.55 -13.76 -2.52
N TYR A 88 -8.22 -12.89 -3.26
CA TYR A 88 -7.59 -11.94 -4.17
C TYR A 88 -8.26 -10.57 -4.04
N GLU A 89 -7.51 -9.54 -4.42
CA GLU A 89 -7.97 -8.16 -4.54
C GLU A 89 -7.23 -7.48 -5.68
N PHE A 90 -7.95 -6.77 -6.55
CA PHE A 90 -7.40 -5.90 -7.59
C PHE A 90 -7.86 -4.46 -7.30
N ASP A 91 -6.92 -3.51 -7.32
CA ASP A 91 -7.18 -2.15 -6.84
C ASP A 91 -8.19 -1.43 -7.72
N ILE A 92 -7.99 -1.45 -9.04
CA ILE A 92 -8.92 -0.84 -9.99
C ILE A 92 -8.99 -1.70 -11.26
N ILE A 93 -10.19 -1.82 -11.85
CA ILE A 93 -10.39 -2.37 -13.18
C ILE A 93 -11.11 -1.32 -14.02
N VAL A 94 -10.56 -0.99 -15.18
CA VAL A 94 -11.16 -0.10 -16.18
C VAL A 94 -11.84 -0.93 -17.25
N HIS A 95 -13.03 -0.53 -17.68
CA HIS A 95 -13.87 -1.31 -18.61
C HIS A 95 -14.18 -0.53 -19.88
N ASN A 96 -14.22 -1.26 -21.00
CA ASN A 96 -14.84 -0.80 -22.27
C ASN A 96 -15.82 -1.85 -22.84
N GLY A 97 -16.27 -2.76 -21.97
CA GLY A 97 -17.09 -3.92 -22.31
C GLY A 97 -16.28 -5.14 -22.76
N LYS A 98 -15.50 -5.03 -23.85
CA LYS A 98 -14.76 -6.17 -24.44
C LYS A 98 -13.38 -6.38 -23.82
N GLU A 99 -12.70 -5.30 -23.52
CA GLU A 99 -11.37 -5.24 -22.96
C GLU A 99 -11.44 -4.64 -21.56
N ILE A 100 -10.52 -5.08 -20.71
CA ILE A 100 -10.35 -4.50 -19.37
C ILE A 100 -8.89 -4.17 -19.13
N ILE A 101 -8.66 -3.15 -18.32
CA ILE A 101 -7.32 -2.80 -17.84
C ILE A 101 -7.33 -2.96 -16.32
N ILE A 102 -6.56 -3.93 -15.82
CA ILE A 102 -6.36 -4.10 -14.39
C ILE A 102 -5.22 -3.19 -13.96
N VAL A 103 -5.48 -2.32 -12.97
CA VAL A 103 -4.52 -1.35 -12.47
C VAL A 103 -4.16 -1.68 -11.03
N GLU A 104 -2.86 -1.84 -10.75
CA GLU A 104 -2.30 -1.92 -9.40
C GLU A 104 -1.71 -0.55 -9.01
N VAL A 105 -1.94 -0.10 -7.79
CA VAL A 105 -1.51 1.21 -7.30
C VAL A 105 -0.41 1.07 -6.24
N LYS A 106 0.72 1.76 -6.43
CA LYS A 106 1.85 1.75 -5.49
C LYS A 106 2.27 3.18 -5.12
N THR A 107 2.42 3.45 -3.84
CA THR A 107 3.02 4.73 -3.40
C THR A 107 4.49 4.81 -3.83
N THR A 108 5.22 3.72 -3.67
CA THR A 108 6.60 3.57 -4.17
C THR A 108 6.70 2.27 -4.94
N LEU A 109 6.83 2.37 -6.26
CA LEU A 109 6.97 1.24 -7.16
C LEU A 109 8.39 0.68 -7.14
N ARG A 110 8.51 -0.64 -6.98
CA ARG A 110 9.77 -1.39 -7.00
C ARG A 110 9.72 -2.49 -8.06
N PRO A 111 10.88 -3.01 -8.53
CA PRO A 111 10.90 -4.10 -9.49
C PRO A 111 10.17 -5.37 -9.04
N ASP A 112 10.16 -5.66 -7.73
CA ASP A 112 9.40 -6.77 -7.15
C ASP A 112 7.90 -6.59 -7.31
N ASP A 113 7.37 -5.37 -7.10
CA ASP A 113 5.94 -5.09 -7.32
C ASP A 113 5.52 -5.40 -8.77
N VAL A 114 6.40 -5.11 -9.74
CA VAL A 114 6.12 -5.39 -11.16
C VAL A 114 6.07 -6.91 -11.42
N ARG A 115 6.98 -7.67 -10.82
CA ARG A 115 6.98 -9.14 -10.92
C ARG A 115 5.73 -9.74 -10.30
N GLU A 116 5.43 -9.35 -9.06
CA GLU A 116 4.27 -9.83 -8.32
C GLU A 116 2.96 -9.50 -9.05
N PHE A 117 2.86 -8.30 -9.63
CA PHE A 117 1.68 -7.90 -10.38
C PHE A 117 1.49 -8.71 -11.66
N LEU A 118 2.57 -9.05 -12.38
CA LEU A 118 2.48 -9.92 -13.57
C LEU A 118 1.97 -11.31 -13.19
N ASP A 119 2.53 -11.93 -12.14
CA ASP A 119 2.07 -13.25 -11.67
C ASP A 119 0.59 -13.22 -11.24
N LYS A 120 0.17 -12.12 -10.62
CA LYS A 120 -1.23 -11.86 -10.23
C LYS A 120 -2.13 -11.69 -11.45
N LEU A 121 -1.65 -11.00 -12.48
CA LEU A 121 -2.37 -10.75 -13.73
C LEU A 121 -2.59 -12.04 -14.53
N ASP A 122 -1.59 -12.93 -14.57
CA ASP A 122 -1.69 -14.25 -15.22
C ASP A 122 -2.81 -15.12 -14.62
N SER A 123 -3.10 -14.91 -13.34
CA SER A 123 -4.16 -15.63 -12.63
C SER A 123 -5.54 -14.96 -12.72
N ALA A 124 -5.64 -13.77 -13.31
CA ALA A 124 -6.85 -12.93 -13.23
C ALA A 124 -8.10 -13.60 -13.83
N LYS A 125 -7.96 -14.27 -14.99
CA LYS A 125 -9.09 -14.98 -15.63
C LYS A 125 -9.58 -16.18 -14.82
N THR A 126 -8.67 -16.87 -14.15
CA THR A 126 -8.99 -17.99 -13.26
C THR A 126 -9.76 -17.49 -12.04
N TRP A 127 -9.26 -16.43 -11.39
CA TRP A 127 -9.85 -15.91 -10.16
C TRP A 127 -11.14 -15.12 -10.38
N MET A 128 -11.29 -14.49 -11.54
CA MET A 128 -12.47 -13.72 -11.92
C MET A 128 -13.11 -14.30 -13.20
N PRO A 129 -13.85 -15.43 -13.12
CA PRO A 129 -14.45 -16.08 -14.29
C PRO A 129 -15.36 -15.18 -15.13
N ARG A 130 -15.93 -14.11 -14.55
CA ARG A 130 -16.72 -13.09 -15.27
C ARG A 130 -15.92 -12.33 -16.33
N TYR A 131 -14.58 -12.33 -16.25
CA TYR A 131 -13.68 -11.69 -17.22
C TYR A 131 -12.92 -12.70 -18.09
N LYS A 132 -13.31 -13.99 -18.09
CA LYS A 132 -12.58 -15.05 -18.81
C LYS A 132 -12.47 -14.76 -20.32
N ASP A 133 -13.52 -14.17 -20.90
CA ASP A 133 -13.64 -13.91 -22.33
C ASP A 133 -13.15 -12.49 -22.69
N ASN A 134 -12.83 -11.65 -21.70
CA ASN A 134 -12.26 -10.33 -21.94
C ASN A 134 -10.80 -10.42 -22.38
N VAL A 135 -10.36 -9.44 -23.16
CA VAL A 135 -8.93 -9.14 -23.32
C VAL A 135 -8.50 -8.36 -22.09
N ILE A 136 -7.44 -8.82 -21.40
CA ILE A 136 -6.96 -8.19 -20.18
C ILE A 136 -5.62 -7.53 -20.46
N TYR A 137 -5.54 -6.23 -20.23
CA TYR A 137 -4.30 -5.48 -20.15
C TYR A 137 -3.97 -5.19 -18.69
N GLY A 138 -2.70 -4.92 -18.41
CA GLY A 138 -2.24 -4.53 -17.08
C GLY A 138 -1.70 -3.11 -17.06
N ALA A 139 -1.88 -2.44 -15.94
CA ALA A 139 -1.32 -1.13 -15.67
C ALA A 139 -0.79 -1.07 -14.24
N MET A 140 0.24 -0.26 -14.02
CA MET A 140 0.72 0.08 -12.68
C MET A 140 0.74 1.58 -12.51
N ALA A 141 0.03 2.05 -11.49
CA ALA A 141 0.02 3.45 -11.09
C ALA A 141 0.97 3.68 -9.93
N TRP A 142 1.75 4.75 -9.98
CA TRP A 142 2.78 5.02 -8.99
C TRP A 142 3.00 6.50 -8.70
N LEU A 143 3.38 6.83 -7.47
CA LEU A 143 3.81 8.19 -7.10
C LEU A 143 5.31 8.37 -7.26
N GLN A 144 6.09 7.42 -6.73
CA GLN A 144 7.54 7.35 -6.89
C GLN A 144 7.95 5.98 -7.43
N ALA A 145 9.03 5.91 -8.19
CA ALA A 145 9.58 4.66 -8.70
C ALA A 145 11.06 4.54 -8.33
N ASN A 146 11.44 3.36 -7.85
CA ASN A 146 12.83 3.05 -7.47
C ASN A 146 13.45 2.10 -8.50
N ALA A 147 14.78 2.18 -8.64
CA ALA A 147 15.57 1.24 -9.44
C ALA A 147 15.06 1.02 -10.89
N GLY A 148 14.45 2.05 -11.50
CA GLY A 148 13.93 1.98 -12.87
C GLY A 148 12.68 1.10 -13.02
N ALA A 149 11.93 0.86 -11.95
CA ALA A 149 10.72 0.04 -11.99
C ALA A 149 9.65 0.60 -12.95
N ASP A 150 9.56 1.92 -13.10
CA ASP A 150 8.72 2.62 -14.09
C ASP A 150 9.03 2.18 -15.53
N ARG A 151 10.32 2.05 -15.88
CA ARG A 151 10.75 1.54 -17.19
C ARG A 151 10.47 0.05 -17.32
N MET A 152 10.61 -0.69 -16.23
CA MET A 152 10.29 -2.13 -16.21
C MET A 152 8.80 -2.37 -16.51
N VAL A 153 7.88 -1.54 -15.97
CA VAL A 153 6.45 -1.60 -16.29
C VAL A 153 6.22 -1.49 -17.80
N ALA A 154 6.76 -0.46 -18.45
CA ALA A 154 6.63 -0.27 -19.88
C ALA A 154 7.27 -1.42 -20.70
N ASN A 155 8.47 -1.85 -20.32
CA ASN A 155 9.18 -2.96 -20.98
C ASN A 155 8.43 -4.29 -20.87
N ARG A 156 7.63 -4.47 -19.81
CA ARG A 156 6.77 -5.64 -19.60
C ARG A 156 5.39 -5.50 -20.24
N LYS A 157 5.21 -4.52 -21.14
CA LYS A 157 3.95 -4.28 -21.85
C LYS A 157 2.78 -3.96 -20.93
N LEU A 158 3.08 -3.27 -19.82
CA LEU A 158 2.09 -2.70 -18.92
C LEU A 158 1.98 -1.18 -19.14
N PHE A 159 0.78 -0.64 -18.97
CA PHE A 159 0.62 0.81 -18.88
C PHE A 159 1.28 1.32 -17.59
N SER A 160 2.10 2.35 -17.69
CA SER A 160 2.75 3.04 -16.59
C SER A 160 2.02 4.34 -16.34
N ILE A 161 1.44 4.51 -15.16
CA ILE A 161 0.62 5.68 -14.80
C ILE A 161 1.33 6.40 -13.67
N GLN A 162 1.79 7.63 -13.91
CA GLN A 162 2.40 8.43 -12.85
C GLN A 162 1.34 9.33 -12.21
N ALA A 163 1.17 9.21 -10.90
CA ALA A 163 0.42 10.19 -10.11
C ALA A 163 1.22 11.50 -10.03
N VAL A 164 0.59 12.61 -10.41
CA VAL A 164 1.21 13.93 -10.49
C VAL A 164 0.25 14.99 -9.96
N GLY A 165 0.70 15.80 -9.00
CA GLY A 165 -0.11 16.87 -8.43
C GLY A 165 -1.43 16.34 -7.85
N ASP A 166 -2.54 16.81 -8.40
CA ASP A 166 -3.93 16.44 -8.07
C ASP A 166 -4.54 15.41 -9.04
N SER A 167 -3.75 14.84 -9.96
CA SER A 167 -4.24 13.89 -10.98
C SER A 167 -3.20 12.80 -11.31
N ALA A 168 -3.35 12.16 -12.47
CA ALA A 168 -2.45 11.16 -13.01
C ALA A 168 -2.23 11.37 -14.50
N ARG A 169 -1.12 10.84 -15.03
CA ARG A 169 -0.78 10.85 -16.46
C ARG A 169 -0.23 9.49 -16.89
N LEU A 170 -0.44 9.13 -18.16
CA LEU A 170 0.28 8.02 -18.76
C LEU A 170 1.75 8.41 -18.98
N ALA A 171 2.65 7.51 -18.59
CA ALA A 171 4.09 7.67 -18.63
C ALA A 171 4.76 6.81 -19.71
N ASN A 172 4.01 5.92 -20.38
CA ASN A 172 4.49 5.22 -21.57
C ASN A 172 4.76 6.20 -22.71
N ASP A 173 5.61 5.78 -23.65
CA ASP A 173 5.82 6.48 -24.91
C ASP A 173 4.54 6.48 -25.76
N SER A 174 4.41 7.47 -26.65
CA SER A 174 3.19 7.67 -27.46
C SER A 174 2.91 6.56 -28.47
N ASP A 175 3.90 5.72 -28.79
CA ASP A 175 3.78 4.56 -29.68
C ASP A 175 3.53 3.25 -28.91
N PHE A 176 3.35 3.33 -27.59
CA PHE A 176 3.06 2.17 -26.75
C PHE A 176 1.77 1.49 -27.18
N LYS A 177 1.89 0.20 -27.50
CA LYS A 177 0.79 -0.71 -27.87
C LYS A 177 0.95 -2.02 -27.10
#